data_AF-A0A151WHC0-F1
#
_entry.id   AF-A0A151WHC0-F1
#
_cell.length_a   1.000
_cell.length_b   1.000
_cell.length_c   1.000
_cell.angle_alpha   90.00
_cell.angle_beta   90.00
_cell.angle_gamma   90.00
#
_symmetry.space_group_name_H-M   'P 1'
#
loop_
_entity.id
_entity.type
_entity.pdbx_description
1 polymer ?
#
loop_
_entity_poly.entity_id
_entity_poly.type
_entity_poly.pdbx_seq_one_letter_code
_entity_poly.pdbx_strand_id
1 'polypeptide(L)'
;NSLGIKHKLPSLVSVIMDFDILCIQETLLKSNNNFSVNRFKIVRSDGFESDSFGSDHFPVITTVGIQVNFKLRFYYKLSLTKEMYQDFHHELFLSTKNLPRQVEHDVIGCYEEFAKDLIETARSFFPEGKHYPCTARQIKKLEPPPWWNEACSKAMHKEEGY
;
A
#
# COMPACT_ATOMS: atom_id res chain seq x y z
N ASN A 1 27.09 -3.65 3.07
CA ASN A 1 27.79 -4.48 4.08
C ASN A 1 27.07 -4.36 5.43
N SER A 2 26.60 -5.47 6.01
CA SER A 2 25.84 -5.47 7.27
C SER A 2 26.65 -5.81 8.53
N LEU A 3 27.82 -6.47 8.46
CA LEU A 3 28.57 -6.90 9.66
C LEU A 3 27.67 -7.60 10.71
N GLY A 4 26.69 -8.39 10.26
CA GLY A 4 25.62 -8.95 11.09
C GLY A 4 24.25 -8.29 10.85
N ILE A 5 23.33 -9.06 10.27
CA ILE A 5 22.02 -8.53 9.84
C ILE A 5 20.98 -8.49 10.98
N LYS A 6 21.08 -9.36 11.99
CA LYS A 6 20.06 -9.52 13.04
C LYS A 6 19.76 -8.23 13.81
N HIS A 7 20.80 -7.49 14.16
CA HIS A 7 20.68 -6.23 14.92
C HIS A 7 20.37 -5.02 14.04
N LYS A 8 20.54 -5.14 12.71
CA LYS A 8 20.30 -4.05 11.75
C LYS A 8 18.98 -4.16 11.00
N LEU A 9 18.29 -5.30 11.10
CA LEU A 9 17.00 -5.55 10.46
C LEU A 9 15.95 -4.46 10.73
N PRO A 10 15.73 -3.99 11.98
CA PRO A 10 14.75 -2.93 12.25
C PRO A 10 15.07 -1.62 11.51
N SER A 11 16.35 -1.24 11.47
CA SER A 11 16.83 -0.04 10.77
C SER A 11 16.85 -0.21 9.25
N LEU A 12 16.98 -1.44 8.75
CA LEU A 12 16.95 -1.73 7.32
C LEU A 12 15.52 -1.64 6.78
N VAL A 13 14.51 -2.05 7.55
CA VAL A 13 13.09 -2.05 7.14
C VAL A 13 12.58 -0.65 6.79
N SER A 14 13.08 0.41 7.46
CA SER A 14 12.68 1.79 7.14
C SER A 14 13.27 2.30 5.83
N VAL A 15 14.46 1.83 5.45
CA VAL A 15 15.22 2.33 4.30
C VAL A 15 15.00 1.46 3.06
N ILE A 16 14.73 0.18 3.23
CA ILE A 16 14.57 -0.79 2.14
C ILE A 16 13.35 -0.50 1.24
N MET A 17 12.36 0.25 1.73
CA MET A 17 11.16 0.60 0.96
C MET A 17 11.44 1.47 -0.27
N ASP A 18 12.61 2.11 -0.33
CA ASP A 18 13.03 2.96 -1.44
C ASP A 18 13.83 2.23 -2.53
N PHE A 19 14.10 0.92 -2.34
CA PHE A 19 14.95 0.15 -3.24
C PHE A 19 14.16 -0.99 -3.91
N ASP A 20 14.33 -1.16 -5.22
CA ASP A 20 13.80 -2.32 -5.94
C ASP A 20 14.70 -3.57 -5.76
N ILE A 21 16.01 -3.35 -5.55
CA ILE A 21 17.03 -4.39 -5.38
C ILE A 21 17.92 -4.00 -4.21
N LEU A 22 18.14 -4.94 -3.28
CA LEU A 22 19.02 -4.74 -2.14
C LEU A 22 20.05 -5.86 -2.05
N CYS A 23 21.32 -5.51 -2.20
CA CYS A 23 22.44 -6.42 -1.99
C CYS A 23 22.97 -6.29 -0.56
N ILE A 24 22.95 -7.38 0.21
CA ILE A 24 23.44 -7.41 1.59
C ILE A 24 24.61 -8.38 1.65
N GLN A 25 25.70 -7.96 2.27
CA GLN A 25 26.92 -8.73 2.46
C GLN A 25 27.20 -8.84 3.96
N GLU A 26 27.94 -9.89 4.37
CA GLU A 26 28.30 -10.14 5.77
C GLU A 26 27.06 -10.19 6.67
N THR A 27 26.12 -11.08 6.34
CA THR A 27 24.89 -11.26 7.13
C THR A 27 25.17 -11.92 8.49
N LEU A 28 26.27 -12.67 8.59
CA LEU A 28 26.67 -13.49 9.75
C LEU A 28 25.57 -14.44 10.23
N LEU A 29 24.70 -14.86 9.31
CA LEU A 29 23.68 -15.86 9.59
C LEU A 29 24.24 -17.25 9.44
N LYS A 30 23.84 -18.15 10.33
CA LYS A 30 24.05 -19.59 10.15
C LYS A 30 23.16 -20.09 9.02
N SER A 31 23.55 -21.18 8.37
CA SER A 31 22.79 -21.87 7.31
C SER A 31 21.35 -22.19 7.73
N ASN A 32 21.13 -22.53 9.01
CA ASN A 32 19.80 -22.81 9.56
C ASN A 32 18.98 -21.57 9.98
N ASN A 33 19.55 -20.37 9.89
CA ASN A 33 18.90 -19.13 10.31
C ASN A 33 18.54 -18.27 9.09
N ASN A 34 17.25 -18.10 8.83
CA ASN A 34 16.75 -17.20 7.79
C ASN A 34 16.20 -15.90 8.39
N PHE A 35 16.02 -14.90 7.55
CA PHE A 35 15.25 -13.70 7.87
C PHE A 35 14.24 -13.45 6.75
N SER A 36 13.20 -12.70 7.06
CA SER A 36 12.21 -12.25 6.09
C SER A 36 12.12 -10.73 6.13
N VAL A 37 11.89 -10.13 4.97
CA VAL A 37 11.55 -8.71 4.86
C VAL A 37 10.31 -8.61 4.01
N ASN A 38 9.31 -7.88 4.51
CA ASN A 38 8.02 -7.78 3.85
C ASN A 38 8.21 -7.20 2.43
N ARG A 39 7.56 -7.80 1.42
CA ARG A 39 7.66 -7.45 -0.01
C ARG A 39 8.97 -7.80 -0.74
N PHE A 40 9.93 -8.42 -0.07
CA PHE A 40 11.15 -8.90 -0.71
C PHE A 40 11.21 -10.42 -0.73
N LYS A 41 11.54 -10.99 -1.89
CA LYS A 41 11.96 -12.39 -1.99
C LYS A 41 13.46 -12.46 -1.73
N ILE A 42 13.87 -13.22 -0.72
CA ILE A 42 15.27 -13.34 -0.33
C ILE A 42 15.87 -14.56 -1.01
N VAL A 43 17.00 -14.35 -1.69
CA VAL A 43 17.85 -15.39 -2.26
C VAL A 43 19.18 -15.32 -1.53
N ARG A 44 19.63 -16.44 -0.95
CA ARG A 44 20.86 -16.50 -0.16
C ARG A 44 21.78 -17.58 -0.72
N SER A 45 23.07 -17.31 -0.69
CA SER A 45 24.14 -18.29 -0.91
C SER A 45 24.99 -18.30 0.35
N ASP A 46 25.18 -19.50 0.92
CA ASP A 46 26.04 -19.73 2.09
C ASP A 46 27.34 -20.38 1.63
N GLY A 47 28.47 -19.98 2.21
CA GLY A 47 29.76 -20.64 2.00
C GLY A 47 29.82 -22.01 2.69
N PHE A 48 30.68 -22.91 2.21
CA PHE A 48 30.86 -24.24 2.78
C PHE A 48 31.55 -24.18 4.16
N GLU A 49 31.05 -25.00 5.11
CA GLU A 49 31.51 -25.03 6.52
C GLU A 49 32.94 -25.57 6.74
N SER A 50 33.66 -25.97 5.69
CA SER A 50 35.01 -26.55 5.81
C SER A 50 36.13 -25.52 5.94
N ASP A 51 35.88 -24.25 5.67
CA ASP A 51 36.88 -23.20 5.89
C ASP A 51 36.86 -22.76 7.35
N SER A 52 37.88 -23.21 8.09
CA SER A 52 38.10 -22.96 9.52
C SER A 52 38.40 -21.49 9.83
N PHE A 53 38.48 -20.65 8.81
CA PHE A 53 38.64 -19.21 8.87
C PHE A 53 37.42 -18.59 8.19
N GLY A 54 36.36 -18.42 8.96
CA GLY A 54 35.13 -17.80 8.47
C GLY A 54 35.41 -16.47 7.76
N SER A 55 34.60 -16.22 6.72
CA SER A 55 34.75 -15.19 5.68
C SER A 55 35.56 -15.73 4.52
N ASP A 56 34.89 -16.07 3.41
CA ASP A 56 34.78 -15.06 2.36
C ASP A 56 33.69 -15.36 1.30
N HIS A 57 32.88 -14.33 0.99
CA HIS A 57 32.27 -14.03 -0.34
C HIS A 57 31.14 -14.93 -0.90
N PHE A 58 29.91 -14.54 -1.28
CA PHE A 58 29.04 -13.35 -1.26
C PHE A 58 27.59 -13.89 -1.31
N PRO A 59 26.66 -13.51 -0.43
CA PRO A 59 25.24 -13.69 -0.74
C PRO A 59 24.83 -12.65 -1.79
N VAL A 60 24.83 -13.03 -3.07
CA VAL A 60 24.20 -12.22 -4.13
C VAL A 60 22.69 -12.39 -4.01
N ILE A 61 22.02 -11.40 -3.41
CA ILE A 61 20.57 -11.30 -3.46
C ILE A 61 20.21 -10.77 -4.86
N THR A 62 19.84 -11.67 -5.76
CA THR A 62 19.27 -11.30 -7.07
C THR A 62 17.76 -11.19 -6.93
N THR A 63 17.20 -9.99 -7.07
CA THR A 63 15.75 -9.79 -7.19
C THR A 63 15.32 -9.93 -8.64
N VAL A 64 14.17 -10.57 -8.85
CA VAL A 64 13.48 -10.59 -10.13
C VAL A 64 12.89 -9.20 -10.36
N GLY A 65 13.33 -8.54 -11.42
CA GLY A 65 12.91 -7.20 -11.83
C GLY A 65 11.45 -7.15 -12.21
N ILE A 66 10.56 -7.12 -11.21
CA ILE A 66 9.23 -6.57 -11.41
C ILE A 66 9.38 -5.10 -11.06
N GLN A 67 9.52 -4.27 -12.09
CA GLN A 67 9.33 -2.83 -11.92
C GLN A 67 7.88 -2.66 -11.46
N VAL A 68 7.68 -2.43 -10.16
CA VAL A 68 6.35 -2.23 -9.60
C VAL A 68 5.93 -0.87 -10.12
N ASN A 69 5.32 -0.86 -11.29
CA ASN A 69 4.84 0.37 -11.90
C ASN A 69 3.76 0.91 -10.97
N PHE A 70 4.08 1.94 -10.20
CA PHE A 70 3.08 2.62 -9.39
C PHE A 70 2.38 3.63 -10.28
N LYS A 71 1.04 3.60 -10.27
CA LYS A 71 0.26 4.73 -10.76
C LYS A 71 -0.18 5.56 -9.57
N LEU A 72 -0.02 6.87 -9.68
CA LEU A 72 -0.67 7.80 -8.78
C LEU A 72 -2.14 7.86 -9.19
N ARG A 73 -3.04 7.61 -8.24
CA ARG A 73 -4.48 7.78 -8.44
C ARG A 73 -4.97 8.85 -7.48
N PHE A 74 -5.58 9.89 -8.05
CA PHE A 74 -6.28 10.91 -7.29
C PHE A 74 -7.68 10.40 -6.90
N TYR A 75 -7.98 10.47 -5.60
CA TYR A 75 -9.27 10.09 -5.04
C TYR A 75 -10.07 11.33 -4.69
N TYR A 76 -11.03 11.65 -5.55
CA TYR A 76 -12.03 12.70 -5.32
C TYR A 76 -13.39 12.13 -4.87
N LYS A 77 -13.55 10.80 -4.90
CA LYS A 77 -14.78 10.12 -4.49
C LYS A 77 -14.62 9.51 -3.12
N LEU A 78 -15.62 9.74 -2.28
CA LEU A 78 -15.77 9.06 -1.00
C LEU A 78 -16.23 7.62 -1.25
N SER A 79 -15.50 6.65 -0.70
CA SER A 79 -15.87 5.25 -0.77
C SER A 79 -16.71 4.89 0.45
N LEU A 80 -18.01 4.73 0.24
CA LEU A 80 -18.99 4.37 1.26
C LEU A 80 -19.37 2.89 1.11
N THR A 81 -19.50 2.17 2.22
CA THR A 81 -20.23 0.88 2.21
C THR A 81 -21.73 1.16 2.08
N LYS A 82 -22.53 0.10 1.87
CA LYS A 82 -23.98 0.25 1.75
C LYS A 82 -24.60 0.79 3.03
N GLU A 83 -24.12 0.33 4.18
CA GLU A 83 -24.57 0.74 5.51
C GLU A 83 -24.20 2.20 5.76
N MET A 84 -22.92 2.57 5.54
CA MET A 84 -22.45 3.95 5.69
C MET A 84 -23.21 4.92 4.78
N TYR A 85 -23.56 4.49 3.57
CA TYR A 85 -24.35 5.31 2.65
C TYR A 85 -25.76 5.59 3.18
N GLN A 86 -26.42 4.59 3.77
CA GLN A 86 -27.76 4.75 4.34
C GLN A 86 -27.76 5.72 5.52
N ASP A 87 -26.80 5.55 6.43
CA ASP A 87 -26.64 6.41 7.59
C ASP A 87 -26.28 7.84 7.18
N PHE A 88 -25.33 7.99 6.25
CA PHE A 88 -24.93 9.30 5.73
C PHE A 88 -26.09 10.02 5.03
N HIS A 89 -26.87 9.30 4.22
CA HIS A 89 -28.07 9.86 3.59
C HIS A 89 -29.12 10.27 4.62
N HIS A 90 -29.30 9.47 5.67
CA HIS A 90 -30.24 9.80 6.75
C HIS A 90 -29.85 11.09 7.48
N GLU A 91 -28.58 11.21 7.88
CA GLU A 91 -28.06 12.40 8.56
C GLU A 91 -28.14 13.66 7.69
N LEU A 92 -27.75 13.57 6.41
CA LEU A 92 -27.92 14.68 5.48
C LEU A 92 -29.38 15.10 5.37
N PHE A 93 -30.30 14.14 5.25
CA PHE A 93 -31.73 14.43 5.17
C PHE A 93 -32.26 15.11 6.44
N LEU A 94 -31.80 14.70 7.63
CA LEU A 94 -32.14 15.37 8.88
C LEU A 94 -31.59 16.80 8.93
N SER A 95 -30.34 17.03 8.52
CA SER A 95 -29.74 18.37 8.48
C SER A 95 -30.53 19.34 7.59
N THR A 96 -31.04 18.86 6.45
CA THR A 96 -31.81 19.71 5.52
C THR A 96 -33.13 20.20 6.10
N LYS A 97 -33.69 19.50 7.10
CA LYS A 97 -34.91 19.94 7.79
C LYS A 97 -34.66 21.06 8.79
N ASN A 98 -33.43 21.20 9.25
CA ASN A 98 -33.01 22.22 10.22
C ASN A 98 -32.53 23.51 9.54
N LEU A 99 -32.45 23.54 8.21
CA LEU A 99 -32.11 24.75 7.47
C LEU A 99 -33.14 25.87 7.74
N PRO A 100 -32.69 27.09 8.10
CA PRO A 100 -33.58 28.21 8.35
C PRO A 100 -34.41 28.52 7.10
N ARG A 101 -35.73 28.61 7.29
CA ARG A 101 -36.71 28.87 6.21
C ARG A 101 -36.67 30.29 5.64
N GLN A 102 -35.84 31.19 6.16
CA GLN A 102 -35.88 32.60 5.81
C GLN A 102 -34.48 33.15 5.56
N VAL A 103 -34.26 33.63 4.34
CA VAL A 103 -33.05 34.35 3.96
C VAL A 103 -33.44 35.41 2.93
N GLU A 104 -34.14 36.46 3.36
CA GLU A 104 -34.46 37.58 2.48
C GLU A 104 -33.22 38.44 2.16
N HIS A 105 -32.09 38.29 2.89
CA HIS A 105 -30.96 39.22 2.79
C HIS A 105 -29.54 38.65 2.73
N ASP A 106 -29.28 37.37 3.02
CA ASP A 106 -27.92 36.80 2.95
C ASP A 106 -27.85 35.38 2.36
N VAL A 107 -28.20 35.26 1.08
CA VAL A 107 -28.20 33.98 0.36
C VAL A 107 -26.81 33.32 0.34
N ILE A 108 -25.74 34.14 0.33
CA ILE A 108 -24.36 33.64 0.31
C ILE A 108 -24.00 33.02 1.65
N GLY A 109 -24.27 33.71 2.77
CA GLY A 109 -24.03 33.18 4.11
C GLY A 109 -24.77 31.86 4.35
N CYS A 110 -26.00 31.74 3.88
CA CYS A 110 -26.75 30.48 4.03
C CYS A 110 -26.22 29.35 3.15
N TYR A 111 -25.66 29.66 1.98
CA TYR A 111 -24.94 28.65 1.18
C TYR A 111 -23.66 28.20 1.88
N GLU A 112 -22.90 29.12 2.47
CA GLU A 112 -21.68 28.81 3.22
C GLU A 112 -21.97 27.95 4.46
N GLU A 113 -23.01 28.28 5.23
CA GLU A 113 -23.47 27.48 6.37
C GLU A 113 -23.92 26.08 5.93
N PHE A 114 -24.72 25.99 4.87
CA PHE A 114 -25.15 24.70 4.31
C PHE A 114 -23.95 23.85 3.86
N ALA A 115 -23.01 24.46 3.13
CA ALA A 115 -21.81 23.77 2.67
C ALA A 115 -20.95 23.29 3.85
N LYS A 116 -20.85 24.10 4.90
CA LYS A 116 -20.14 23.75 6.13
C LYS A 116 -20.79 22.55 6.83
N ASP A 117 -22.10 22.58 7.04
CA ASP A 117 -22.85 21.48 7.65
C ASP A 117 -22.67 20.17 6.85
N LEU A 118 -22.73 20.25 5.51
CA LEU A 118 -22.53 19.09 4.63
C LEU A 118 -21.10 18.52 4.76
N ILE A 119 -20.09 19.40 4.81
CA ILE A 119 -18.70 18.99 5.00
C ILE A 119 -18.47 18.38 6.39
N GLU A 120 -19.01 18.98 7.44
CA GLU A 120 -18.88 18.49 8.82
C GLU A 120 -19.58 17.14 8.99
N THR A 121 -20.76 17.00 8.42
CA THR A 121 -21.48 15.71 8.36
C THR A 121 -20.66 14.67 7.61
N ALA A 122 -20.07 15.01 6.47
CA ALA A 122 -19.19 14.06 5.78
C ALA A 122 -17.99 13.67 6.66
N ARG A 123 -17.32 14.64 7.30
CA ARG A 123 -16.12 14.40 8.12
C ARG A 123 -16.39 13.54 9.36
N SER A 124 -17.57 13.60 9.96
CA SER A 124 -17.90 12.76 11.13
C SER A 124 -17.96 11.25 10.79
N PHE A 125 -18.26 10.91 9.53
CA PHE A 125 -18.34 9.52 9.05
C PHE A 125 -16.99 8.93 8.62
N PHE A 126 -15.97 9.76 8.39
CA PHE A 126 -14.67 9.33 7.91
C PHE A 126 -13.55 9.60 8.91
N PRO A 127 -12.51 8.76 8.96
CA PRO A 127 -11.31 9.07 9.72
C PRO A 127 -10.60 10.31 9.14
N GLU A 128 -9.88 11.05 9.99
CA GLU A 128 -9.23 12.32 9.66
C GLU A 128 -8.38 12.27 8.38
N GLY A 129 -7.64 11.17 8.18
CA GLY A 129 -6.84 10.94 6.97
C GLY A 129 -7.62 10.81 5.66
N LYS A 130 -8.95 10.77 5.70
CA LYS A 130 -9.86 10.71 4.54
C LYS A 130 -10.74 11.97 4.40
N HIS A 131 -10.54 13.00 5.22
CA HIS A 131 -11.32 14.25 5.17
C HIS A 131 -11.00 15.11 3.94
N TYR A 132 -9.88 14.84 3.27
CA TYR A 132 -9.40 15.62 2.15
C TYR A 132 -9.11 14.72 0.94
N PRO A 133 -9.28 15.23 -0.29
CA PRO A 133 -8.85 14.53 -1.49
C PRO A 133 -7.38 14.14 -1.37
N CYS A 134 -7.08 12.88 -1.68
CA CYS A 134 -5.74 12.35 -1.53
C CYS A 134 -5.30 11.62 -2.79
N THR A 135 -3.98 11.64 -3.02
CA THR A 135 -3.34 10.84 -4.05
C THR A 135 -2.71 9.63 -3.39
N ALA A 136 -3.17 8.43 -3.75
CA ALA A 136 -2.55 7.20 -3.26
C ALA A 136 -1.75 6.53 -4.38
N ARG A 137 -0.60 5.94 -4.00
CA ARG A 137 0.14 5.02 -4.87
C ARG A 137 -0.65 3.73 -5.00
N GLN A 138 -1.07 3.40 -6.21
CA GLN A 138 -1.64 2.10 -6.54
C GLN A 138 -0.65 1.29 -7.37
N ILE A 139 -0.61 -0.01 -7.14
CA ILE A 139 0.08 -0.95 -8.01
C ILE A 139 -0.64 -0.93 -9.37
N LYS A 140 0.07 -0.58 -10.44
CA LYS A 140 -0.42 -0.78 -11.80
C LYS A 140 -0.54 -2.28 -12.00
N LYS A 141 -1.74 -2.77 -12.38
CA LYS A 141 -1.90 -4.16 -12.80
C LYS A 141 -0.88 -4.41 -13.90
N LEU A 142 -0.05 -5.44 -13.72
CA LEU A 142 0.87 -5.88 -14.76
C LEU A 142 0.04 -6.29 -15.96
N GLU A 143 0.30 -5.68 -17.11
CA GLU A 143 -0.23 -6.19 -18.34
C GLU A 143 0.47 -7.53 -18.62
N PRO A 144 -0.28 -8.55 -19.08
CA PRO A 144 0.34 -9.80 -19.46
C PRO A 144 1.41 -9.53 -20.52
N PRO A 145 2.57 -10.21 -20.45
CA PRO A 145 3.60 -10.08 -21.46
C PRO A 145 3.03 -10.31 -22.88
N PRO A 146 3.63 -9.76 -23.95
CA PRO A 146 3.10 -9.90 -25.31
C PRO A 146 2.94 -11.35 -25.79
N TRP A 147 3.69 -12.29 -25.19
CA TRP A 147 3.64 -13.71 -25.48
C TRP A 147 2.64 -14.49 -24.60
N TRP A 148 2.02 -13.83 -23.62
CA TRP A 148 1.04 -14.44 -22.71
C TRP A 148 -0.35 -14.42 -23.34
N ASN A 149 -0.85 -15.58 -23.74
CA ASN A 149 -2.12 -15.74 -24.45
C ASN A 149 -3.21 -16.40 -23.57
N GLU A 150 -4.41 -16.54 -24.12
CA GLU A 150 -5.55 -17.11 -23.40
C GLU A 150 -5.31 -18.58 -22.97
N ALA A 151 -4.51 -19.34 -23.72
CA ALA A 151 -4.13 -20.69 -23.34
C ALA A 151 -3.22 -20.70 -22.09
N CYS A 152 -2.27 -19.76 -22.01
CA CYS A 152 -1.43 -19.57 -20.81
C CYS A 152 -2.27 -19.19 -19.58
N SER A 153 -3.22 -18.27 -19.72
CA SER A 153 -4.11 -17.89 -18.62
C SER A 153 -4.98 -19.06 -18.13
N LYS A 154 -5.53 -19.85 -19.06
CA LYS A 154 -6.35 -21.04 -18.72
C LYS A 154 -5.55 -22.14 -18.04
N ALA A 155 -4.27 -22.30 -18.36
CA ALA A 155 -3.39 -23.26 -17.70
C ALA A 155 -3.15 -22.89 -16.23
N MET A 156 -2.85 -21.62 -15.93
CA MET A 156 -2.64 -21.15 -14.56
C MET A 156 -3.90 -21.31 -13.69
N HIS A 157 -5.08 -20.95 -14.21
CA HIS A 157 -6.33 -21.07 -13.44
C HIS A 157 -6.79 -22.52 -13.21
N LYS A 158 -6.28 -23.49 -13.98
CA LYS A 158 -6.52 -24.92 -13.71
C LYS A 158 -5.68 -25.47 -12.56
N GLU A 159 -4.54 -24.86 -12.24
CA GLU A 159 -3.67 -25.31 -11.15
C GLU A 159 -4.04 -24.71 -9.78
N GLU A 160 -4.67 -23.53 -9.73
CA GLU A 160 -5.14 -22.91 -8.47
C GLU A 160 -6.44 -23.51 -7.91
N GLY A 161 -6.94 -24.59 -8.52
CA GLY A 161 -8.19 -25.28 -8.17
C GLY A 161 -7.99 -26.62 -7.45
N TYR A 162 -7.05 -26.70 -6.50
CA TYR A 162 -6.90 -27.81 -5.54
C TYR A 162 -6.80 -27.29 -4.11
#